data_AF-A0A536CED7-F1
#
_entry.id   AF-A0A536CED7-F1
#
_cell.length_a   1.000
_cell.length_b   1.000
_cell.length_c   1.000
_cell.angle_alpha   90.00
_cell.angle_beta   90.00
_cell.angle_gamma   90.00
#
_symmetry.space_group_name_H-M   'P 1'
#
loop_
_entity.id
_entity.type
_entity.pdbx_description
1 polymer ?
#
loop_
_entity_poly.entity_id
_entity_poly.type
_entity_poly.pdbx_seq_one_letter_code
_entity_poly.pdbx_strand_id
1 'polypeptide(L)'
;MIRSTSQAGLDRLHDAMAARVANGELPGIVTLVARGEDVHVDAIGVMAFGGSEPMRRDTIFRIASMTKPVLATATMILVEEGTLAIEDPIDRLLPELADRRVLKGIDGPLDDTVPARRPITVEDLLTFRMGHGLIVEPAFQPPYPIITAADELQLVMGPPDPRTPHDPDAW
;
A
#
# COMPACT_ATOMS: atom_id res chain seq x y z
N MET A 1 10.95 -29.80 19.09
CA MET A 1 9.67 -29.43 19.73
C MET A 1 9.57 -27.91 19.69
N ILE A 2 8.83 -27.38 18.71
CA ILE A 2 8.72 -25.94 18.49
C ILE A 2 7.63 -25.43 19.46
N ARG A 3 7.97 -24.46 20.33
CA ARG A 3 7.06 -24.01 21.40
C ARG A 3 5.80 -23.33 20.81
N SER A 4 4.65 -23.76 21.30
CA SER A 4 3.32 -23.14 21.13
C SER A 4 3.34 -21.66 21.48
N THR A 5 2.41 -20.87 20.92
CA THR A 5 2.16 -19.50 21.39
C THR A 5 1.73 -19.57 22.86
N SER A 6 2.31 -18.78 23.76
CA SER A 6 1.96 -18.84 25.18
C SER A 6 0.71 -17.99 25.45
N GLN A 7 -0.20 -18.50 26.28
CA GLN A 7 -1.42 -17.77 26.67
C GLN A 7 -1.07 -16.39 27.24
N ALA A 8 -0.11 -16.33 28.16
CA ALA A 8 0.35 -15.06 28.72
C ALA A 8 0.87 -14.06 27.67
N GLY A 9 1.37 -14.53 26.52
CA GLY A 9 1.77 -13.66 25.40
C GLY A 9 0.57 -13.12 24.64
N LEU A 10 -0.45 -13.95 24.42
CA LEU A 10 -1.71 -13.56 23.78
C LEU A 10 -2.49 -12.56 24.66
N ASP A 11 -2.55 -12.80 25.98
CA ASP A 11 -3.21 -11.89 26.93
C ASP A 11 -2.55 -10.50 26.91
N ARG A 12 -1.21 -10.44 26.89
CA ARG A 12 -0.50 -9.16 26.76
C ARG A 12 -0.78 -8.44 25.43
N LEU A 13 -0.95 -9.19 24.34
CA LEU A 13 -1.32 -8.60 23.05
C LEU A 13 -2.74 -8.03 23.11
N HIS A 14 -3.69 -8.78 23.67
CA HIS A 14 -5.06 -8.33 23.89
C HIS A 14 -5.08 -7.03 24.71
N ASP A 15 -4.46 -7.02 25.90
CA ASP A 15 -4.43 -5.85 26.78
C ASP A 15 -3.83 -4.61 26.08
N ALA A 16 -2.74 -4.80 25.32
CA ALA A 16 -2.10 -3.73 24.58
C ALA A 16 -3.01 -3.16 23.47
N MET A 17 -3.73 -4.01 22.73
CA MET A 17 -4.64 -3.57 21.68
C MET A 17 -5.93 -2.95 22.25
N ALA A 18 -6.47 -3.54 23.33
CA ALA A 18 -7.62 -3.02 24.06
C ALA A 18 -7.37 -1.61 24.59
N ALA A 19 -6.18 -1.36 25.14
CA ALA A 19 -5.79 -0.03 25.63
C ALA A 19 -5.84 1.03 24.52
N ARG A 20 -5.41 0.70 23.29
CA ARG A 20 -5.44 1.65 22.15
C ARG A 20 -6.86 2.02 21.73
N VAL A 21 -7.76 1.04 21.74
CA VAL A 21 -9.20 1.27 21.47
C VAL A 21 -9.82 2.10 22.61
N ALA A 22 -9.53 1.76 23.86
CA ALA A 22 -10.02 2.50 25.03
C ALA A 22 -9.51 3.96 25.06
N ASN A 23 -8.29 4.22 24.57
CA ASN A 23 -7.72 5.55 24.43
C ASN A 23 -8.29 6.34 23.23
N GLY A 24 -9.16 5.74 22.42
CA GLY A 24 -9.77 6.38 21.25
C GLY A 24 -8.80 6.58 20.07
N GLU A 25 -7.69 5.85 20.02
CA GLU A 25 -6.74 5.93 18.88
C GLU A 25 -7.32 5.29 17.62
N LEU A 26 -8.13 4.26 17.79
CA LEU A 26 -8.78 3.45 16.75
C LEU A 26 -10.21 3.13 17.23
N PRO A 27 -11.21 2.99 16.33
CA PRO A 27 -12.56 2.59 16.75
C PRO A 27 -12.63 1.10 17.13
N GLY A 28 -11.78 0.28 16.50
CA GLY A 28 -11.67 -1.15 16.73
C GLY A 28 -10.49 -1.74 15.95
N ILE A 29 -10.18 -3.00 16.24
CA ILE A 29 -9.05 -3.73 15.65
C ILE A 29 -9.32 -5.23 15.66
N VAL A 30 -8.78 -5.93 14.66
CA VAL A 30 -8.70 -7.40 14.64
C VAL A 30 -7.22 -7.78 14.58
N THR A 31 -6.80 -8.69 15.45
CA THR A 31 -5.47 -9.31 15.40
C THR A 31 -5.58 -10.81 15.19
N LEU A 32 -4.64 -11.37 14.43
CA LEU A 32 -4.54 -12.81 14.17
C LEU A 32 -3.09 -13.25 14.36
N VAL A 33 -2.88 -14.28 15.17
CA VAL A 33 -1.59 -14.95 15.34
C VAL A 33 -1.78 -16.43 14.99
N ALA A 34 -1.00 -16.92 14.03
CA ALA A 34 -1.08 -18.31 13.58
C ALA A 34 0.28 -19.01 13.65
N ARG A 35 0.28 -20.25 14.15
CA ARG A 35 1.44 -21.16 14.16
C ARG A 35 0.97 -22.58 13.84
N GLY A 36 1.12 -23.00 12.58
CA GLY A 36 0.55 -24.27 12.13
C GLY A 36 -0.97 -24.21 12.24
N GLU A 37 -1.57 -25.14 12.99
CA GLU A 37 -3.03 -25.18 13.23
C GLU A 37 -3.47 -24.33 14.44
N ASP A 38 -2.54 -23.86 15.28
CA ASP A 38 -2.84 -22.96 16.39
C ASP A 38 -3.09 -21.55 15.85
N VAL A 39 -4.37 -21.14 15.80
CA VAL A 39 -4.82 -19.83 15.30
C VAL A 39 -5.59 -19.11 16.39
N HIS A 40 -5.06 -17.99 16.84
CA HIS A 40 -5.72 -17.09 17.75
C HIS A 40 -6.20 -15.85 17.01
N VAL A 41 -7.47 -15.48 17.20
CA VAL A 41 -8.06 -14.25 16.67
C VAL A 41 -8.71 -13.48 17.80
N ASP A 42 -8.44 -12.20 17.83
CA ASP A 42 -9.00 -11.27 18.80
C ASP A 42 -9.55 -10.05 18.07
N ALA A 43 -10.81 -9.70 18.36
CA ALA A 43 -11.53 -8.61 17.73
C ALA A 43 -12.08 -7.69 18.83
N ILE A 44 -11.67 -6.44 18.79
CA ILE A 44 -11.92 -5.45 19.84
C ILE A 44 -12.57 -4.21 19.23
N GLY A 45 -13.56 -3.64 19.95
CA GLY A 45 -14.16 -2.36 19.60
C GLY A 45 -15.24 -2.45 18.52
N VAL A 46 -15.39 -1.36 17.78
CA VAL A 46 -16.44 -1.16 16.76
C VAL A 46 -15.83 -0.79 15.41
N MET A 47 -16.61 -0.91 14.34
CA MET A 47 -16.13 -0.68 12.97
C MET A 47 -15.80 0.79 12.66
N ALA A 48 -16.43 1.74 13.35
CA ALA A 48 -16.27 3.17 13.11
C ALA A 48 -16.41 3.99 14.40
N PHE A 49 -15.79 5.17 14.44
CA PHE A 49 -15.91 6.08 15.58
C PHE A 49 -17.37 6.52 15.76
N GLY A 50 -17.88 6.44 16.99
CA GLY A 50 -19.28 6.75 17.29
C GLY A 50 -20.29 5.71 16.80
N GLY A 51 -19.84 4.65 16.13
CA GLY A 51 -20.67 3.52 15.73
C GLY A 51 -20.90 2.54 16.88
N SER A 52 -21.88 1.64 16.69
CA SER A 52 -22.18 0.54 17.60
C SER A 52 -21.93 -0.85 17.00
N GLU A 53 -21.67 -0.92 15.69
CA GLU A 53 -21.42 -2.18 15.00
C GLU A 53 -20.08 -2.78 15.47
N PRO A 54 -20.08 -3.96 16.11
CA PRO A 54 -18.88 -4.52 16.71
C PRO A 54 -17.89 -5.00 15.64
N MET A 55 -16.61 -4.89 15.96
CA MET A 55 -15.56 -5.50 15.16
C MET A 55 -15.69 -7.03 15.17
N ARG A 56 -15.53 -7.66 14.00
CA ARG A 56 -15.59 -9.12 13.85
C ARG A 56 -14.40 -9.63 13.05
N ARG A 57 -14.10 -10.92 13.20
CA ARG A 57 -13.06 -11.60 12.42
C ARG A 57 -13.25 -11.44 10.90
N ASP A 58 -14.49 -11.38 10.46
CA ASP A 58 -14.89 -11.29 9.05
C ASP A 58 -15.23 -9.86 8.61
N THR A 59 -14.97 -8.85 9.44
CA THR A 59 -15.09 -7.45 9.04
C THR A 59 -14.21 -7.17 7.82
N ILE A 60 -14.79 -6.51 6.81
CA ILE A 60 -14.08 -6.13 5.60
C ILE A 60 -13.25 -4.87 5.88
N PHE A 61 -11.97 -4.93 5.55
CA PHE A 61 -11.05 -3.81 5.68
C PHE A 61 -10.54 -3.35 4.32
N ARG A 62 -10.35 -2.04 4.16
CA ARG A 62 -9.56 -1.51 3.05
C ARG A 62 -8.08 -1.76 3.31
N ILE A 63 -7.51 -2.73 2.61
CA ILE A 63 -6.14 -3.21 2.86
C ILE A 63 -5.04 -2.36 2.19
N ALA A 64 -5.42 -1.40 1.33
CA ALA A 64 -4.53 -0.46 0.65
C ALA A 64 -3.27 -1.14 0.05
N SER A 65 -2.07 -0.75 0.46
CA SER A 65 -0.82 -1.31 -0.08
C SER A 65 -0.62 -2.81 0.20
N MET A 66 -1.38 -3.44 1.10
CA MET A 66 -1.37 -4.89 1.28
C MET A 66 -1.94 -5.65 0.08
N THR A 67 -2.52 -4.96 -0.92
CA THR A 67 -2.85 -5.55 -2.23
C THR A 67 -1.60 -5.95 -3.02
N LYS A 68 -0.44 -5.31 -2.78
CA LYS A 68 0.80 -5.54 -3.56
C LYS A 68 1.28 -7.00 -3.54
N PRO A 69 1.39 -7.69 -2.39
CA PRO A 69 1.73 -9.12 -2.36
C PRO A 69 0.75 -10.02 -3.13
N VAL A 70 -0.54 -9.68 -3.16
CA VAL A 70 -1.55 -10.43 -3.93
C VAL A 70 -1.25 -10.32 -5.43
N LEU A 71 -1.00 -9.09 -5.92
CA LEU A 71 -0.62 -8.89 -7.32
C LEU A 71 0.75 -9.51 -7.65
N ALA A 72 1.73 -9.41 -6.74
CA ALA A 72 3.02 -10.06 -6.92
C ALA A 72 2.87 -11.58 -7.09
N THR A 73 2.00 -12.21 -6.28
CA THR A 73 1.68 -13.64 -6.41
C THR A 73 1.06 -13.95 -7.77
N ALA A 74 0.07 -13.17 -8.21
CA ALA A 74 -0.55 -13.35 -9.52
C ALA A 74 0.47 -13.22 -10.66
N THR A 75 1.38 -12.24 -10.60
CA THR A 75 2.47 -12.10 -11.56
C THR A 75 3.40 -13.31 -11.56
N MET A 76 3.75 -13.84 -10.38
CA MET A 76 4.62 -15.01 -10.28
C MET A 76 3.97 -16.29 -10.83
N ILE A 77 2.65 -16.45 -10.72
CA ILE A 77 1.92 -17.55 -11.39
C ILE A 77 2.11 -17.46 -12.90
N LEU A 78 1.99 -16.27 -13.50
CA LEU A 78 2.23 -16.08 -14.93
C LEU A 78 3.69 -16.36 -15.33
N VAL A 79 4.64 -16.13 -14.43
CA VAL A 79 6.06 -16.49 -14.62
C VAL A 79 6.24 -18.00 -14.59
N GLU A 80 5.65 -18.69 -13.61
CA GLU A 80 5.72 -20.15 -13.50
C GLU A 80 5.08 -20.85 -14.71
N GLU A 81 4.02 -20.27 -15.28
CA GLU A 81 3.35 -20.74 -16.50
C GLU A 81 4.13 -20.40 -17.80
N GLY A 82 5.22 -19.64 -17.72
CA GLY A 82 6.01 -19.21 -18.87
C GLY A 82 5.33 -18.15 -19.75
N THR A 83 4.28 -17.49 -19.24
CA THR A 83 3.58 -16.40 -19.94
C THR A 83 4.37 -15.08 -19.89
N LEU A 84 5.15 -14.89 -18.82
CA LEU A 84 6.05 -13.75 -18.62
C LEU A 84 7.41 -14.26 -18.11
N ALA A 85 8.51 -13.57 -18.43
CA ALA A 85 9.76 -13.74 -17.70
C ALA A 85 9.98 -12.58 -16.72
N ILE A 86 10.72 -12.82 -15.63
CA ILE A 86 11.06 -11.78 -14.64
C ILE A 86 11.91 -10.67 -15.28
N GLU A 87 12.77 -11.06 -16.21
CA GLU A 87 13.70 -10.19 -16.91
C GLU A 87 13.06 -9.47 -18.13
N ASP A 88 11.82 -9.81 -18.49
CA ASP A 88 11.17 -9.23 -19.65
C ASP A 88 11.00 -7.71 -19.49
N PRO A 89 11.32 -6.92 -20.54
CA PRO A 89 10.93 -5.52 -20.57
C PRO A 89 9.41 -5.40 -20.66
N ILE A 90 8.86 -4.45 -19.92
CA ILE A 90 7.39 -4.26 -19.83
C ILE A 90 6.83 -3.40 -20.95
N ASP A 91 7.67 -2.86 -21.84
CA ASP A 91 7.29 -1.95 -22.93
C ASP A 91 6.19 -2.52 -23.84
N ARG A 92 6.15 -3.85 -24.05
CA ARG A 92 5.09 -4.51 -24.83
C ARG A 92 3.73 -4.46 -24.12
N LEU A 93 3.73 -4.49 -22.79
CA LEU A 93 2.53 -4.52 -21.96
C LEU A 93 2.06 -3.10 -21.61
N LEU A 94 3.02 -2.17 -21.42
CA LEU A 94 2.81 -0.80 -20.97
C LEU A 94 3.64 0.15 -21.87
N PRO A 95 3.27 0.32 -23.15
CA PRO A 95 4.02 1.13 -24.11
C PRO A 95 4.11 2.60 -23.71
N GLU A 96 3.19 3.11 -22.89
CA GLU A 96 3.25 4.44 -22.30
C GLU A 96 4.44 4.64 -21.34
N LEU A 97 5.07 3.55 -20.91
CA LEU A 97 6.29 3.54 -20.11
C LEU A 97 7.56 3.28 -20.93
N ALA A 98 7.46 3.20 -22.26
CA ALA A 98 8.65 3.15 -23.11
C ALA A 98 9.36 4.51 -23.18
N ASP A 99 10.66 4.51 -23.49
CA ASP A 99 11.49 5.71 -23.76
C ASP A 99 11.39 6.84 -22.71
N ARG A 100 11.16 6.45 -21.45
CA ARG A 100 10.98 7.38 -20.32
C ARG A 100 12.15 8.33 -20.15
N ARG A 101 11.81 9.55 -19.74
CA ARG A 101 12.74 10.59 -19.31
C ARG A 101 12.79 10.62 -17.78
N VAL A 102 13.99 10.78 -17.24
CA VAL A 102 14.24 10.87 -15.79
C VAL A 102 14.66 12.29 -15.47
N LEU A 103 13.96 12.91 -14.53
CA LEU A 103 14.30 14.25 -14.03
C LEU A 103 15.67 14.22 -13.34
N LYS A 104 16.55 15.17 -13.68
CA LYS A 104 17.91 15.21 -13.10
C LYS A 104 17.92 15.65 -11.63
N GLY A 105 17.00 16.53 -11.26
CA GLY A 105 16.83 17.05 -9.90
C GLY A 105 15.37 17.43 -9.66
N ILE A 106 14.83 17.09 -8.49
CA ILE A 106 13.42 17.31 -8.13
C ILE A 106 13.04 18.80 -8.09
N ASP A 107 14.01 19.67 -7.85
CA ASP A 107 13.91 21.14 -7.80
C ASP A 107 14.19 21.81 -9.15
N GLY A 108 14.59 21.04 -10.17
CA GLY A 108 14.90 21.54 -11.50
C GLY A 108 13.68 21.78 -12.38
N PRO A 109 13.87 22.44 -13.54
CA PRO A 109 12.86 22.53 -14.59
C PRO A 109 12.39 21.15 -15.05
N LEU A 110 11.10 21.01 -15.40
CA LEU A 110 10.51 19.70 -15.78
C LEU A 110 11.11 19.09 -17.04
N ASP A 111 11.67 19.93 -17.92
CA ASP A 111 12.34 19.51 -19.15
C ASP A 111 13.81 19.16 -18.94
N ASP A 112 14.40 19.47 -17.77
CA ASP A 112 15.78 19.09 -17.42
C ASP A 112 15.89 17.60 -17.04
N THR A 113 15.80 16.78 -18.09
CA THR A 113 15.72 15.34 -18.00
C THR A 113 16.90 14.67 -18.72
N VAL A 114 17.14 13.41 -18.39
CA VAL A 114 17.98 12.48 -19.16
C VAL A 114 17.15 11.30 -19.62
N PRO A 115 17.51 10.60 -20.72
CA PRO A 115 16.92 9.31 -21.03
C PRO A 115 17.09 8.32 -19.86
N ALA A 116 16.09 7.47 -19.62
CA ALA A 116 16.28 6.30 -18.77
C ALA A 116 17.40 5.42 -19.34
N ARG A 117 18.19 4.79 -18.45
CA ARG A 117 19.39 4.03 -18.87
C ARG A 117 19.08 2.68 -19.50
N ARG A 118 17.91 2.13 -19.22
CA ARG A 118 17.39 0.85 -19.72
C ARG A 118 15.86 0.80 -19.56
N PRO A 119 15.16 -0.10 -20.27
CA PRO A 119 13.74 -0.40 -20.04
C PRO A 119 13.45 -0.87 -18.60
N ILE A 120 12.20 -0.73 -18.18
CA ILE A 120 11.70 -1.34 -16.93
C ILE A 120 11.46 -2.82 -17.19
N THR A 121 11.85 -3.67 -16.25
CA THR A 121 11.57 -5.11 -16.27
C THR A 121 10.41 -5.48 -15.35
N VAL A 122 9.86 -6.68 -15.50
CA VAL A 122 8.90 -7.24 -14.54
C VAL A 122 9.51 -7.27 -13.12
N GLU A 123 10.79 -7.62 -12.99
CA GLU A 123 11.53 -7.58 -11.73
C GLU A 123 11.49 -6.18 -11.08
N ASP A 124 11.70 -5.12 -11.86
CA ASP A 124 11.70 -3.75 -11.35
C ASP A 124 10.32 -3.34 -10.80
N LEU A 125 9.23 -3.82 -11.41
CA LEU A 125 7.88 -3.58 -10.90
C LEU A 125 7.66 -4.30 -9.57
N LEU A 126 8.05 -5.57 -9.48
CA LEU A 126 7.89 -6.38 -8.26
C LEU A 126 8.78 -5.92 -7.10
N THR A 127 9.92 -5.29 -7.42
CA THR A 127 10.93 -4.86 -6.44
C THR A 127 10.98 -3.34 -6.23
N PHE A 128 10.04 -2.59 -6.80
CA PHE A 128 9.95 -1.13 -6.69
C PHE A 128 11.19 -0.37 -7.19
N ARG A 129 11.85 -0.89 -8.24
CA ARG A 129 13.04 -0.30 -8.88
C ARG A 129 12.75 0.33 -10.25
N MET A 130 11.47 0.53 -10.59
CA MET A 130 11.07 1.08 -11.88
C MET A 130 11.39 2.58 -12.08
N GLY A 131 11.99 3.25 -11.09
CA GLY A 131 12.43 4.64 -11.19
C GLY A 131 11.38 5.70 -10.86
N HIS A 132 10.20 5.31 -10.37
CA HIS A 132 9.23 6.26 -9.82
C HIS A 132 9.53 6.54 -8.35
N GLY A 133 9.62 7.81 -7.99
CA GLY A 133 9.63 8.27 -6.60
C GLY A 133 8.21 8.56 -6.12
N LEU A 134 8.01 8.50 -4.80
CA LEU A 134 6.80 8.99 -4.15
C LEU A 134 7.21 10.11 -3.20
N ILE A 135 6.63 11.29 -3.39
CA ILE A 135 6.86 12.45 -2.54
C ILE A 135 5.80 12.42 -1.43
N VAL A 136 6.17 12.01 -0.22
CA VAL A 136 5.26 11.73 0.91
C VAL A 136 5.42 12.64 2.14
N GLU A 137 6.41 13.53 2.14
CA GLU A 137 6.74 14.43 3.26
C GLU A 137 6.19 15.86 3.01
N PRO A 138 5.99 16.70 4.06
CA PRO A 138 5.00 17.76 4.01
C PRO A 138 5.31 18.75 2.88
N ALA A 139 4.23 19.29 2.28
CA ALA A 139 4.26 20.23 1.18
C ALA A 139 5.48 21.14 1.26
N PHE A 140 6.50 20.86 0.44
CA PHE A 140 7.70 21.68 0.35
C PHE A 140 7.23 23.12 0.14
N GLN A 141 7.81 24.08 0.86
CA GLN A 141 7.43 25.48 0.78
C GLN A 141 8.65 26.31 0.37
N PRO A 142 8.72 26.77 -0.89
CA PRO A 142 7.74 26.57 -1.97
C PRO A 142 7.72 25.11 -2.50
N PRO A 143 6.62 24.65 -3.13
CA PRO A 143 6.54 23.31 -3.70
C PRO A 143 7.56 23.14 -4.81
N TYR A 144 8.10 21.93 -4.96
CA TYR A 144 8.96 21.62 -6.10
C TYR A 144 8.20 21.81 -7.42
N PRO A 145 8.86 22.22 -8.52
CA PRO A 145 8.20 22.45 -9.81
C PRO A 145 7.32 21.28 -10.29
N ILE A 146 7.75 20.04 -10.05
CA ILE A 146 6.99 18.84 -10.41
C ILE A 146 5.70 18.67 -9.63
N ILE A 147 5.65 19.13 -8.37
CA ILE A 147 4.43 19.13 -7.56
C ILE A 147 3.46 20.19 -8.09
N THR A 148 3.94 21.42 -8.30
CA THR A 148 3.11 22.51 -8.85
C THR A 148 2.47 22.11 -10.17
N ALA A 149 3.24 21.52 -11.10
CA ALA A 149 2.72 21.08 -12.38
C ALA A 149 1.75 19.90 -12.26
N ALA A 150 2.01 18.94 -11.36
CA ALA A 150 1.08 17.85 -11.11
C ALA A 150 -0.26 18.36 -10.54
N ASP A 151 -0.24 19.38 -9.67
CA ASP A 151 -1.44 20.03 -9.14
C ASP A 151 -2.21 20.78 -10.23
N GLU A 152 -1.54 21.59 -11.06
CA GLU A 152 -2.14 22.32 -12.18
C GLU A 152 -2.81 21.39 -13.20
N LEU A 153 -2.22 20.20 -13.41
CA LEU A 153 -2.75 19.16 -14.29
C LEU A 153 -3.75 18.22 -13.59
N GLN A 154 -4.00 18.42 -12.28
CA GLN A 154 -4.86 17.56 -11.46
C GLN A 154 -4.46 16.07 -11.47
N LEU A 155 -3.15 15.82 -11.51
CA LEU A 155 -2.55 14.47 -11.55
C LEU A 155 -2.13 13.96 -10.16
N VAL A 156 -2.23 14.79 -9.12
CA VAL A 156 -1.85 14.39 -7.77
C VAL A 156 -2.79 13.35 -7.19
N MET A 157 -2.20 12.41 -6.45
CA MET A 157 -2.93 11.43 -5.65
C MET A 157 -3.54 12.15 -4.43
N GLY A 158 -4.59 12.92 -4.66
CA GLY A 158 -5.43 13.46 -3.60
C GLY A 158 -6.50 12.45 -3.18
N PRO A 159 -7.10 12.57 -1.98
CA PRO A 159 -8.47 12.12 -1.85
C PRO A 159 -9.28 12.80 -2.96
N PRO A 160 -10.42 12.24 -3.43
CA PRO A 160 -11.34 13.07 -4.19
C PRO A 160 -11.59 14.33 -3.38
N ASP A 161 -11.70 15.46 -4.05
CA ASP A 161 -12.10 16.71 -3.44
C ASP A 161 -13.51 17.02 -3.96
N PRO A 162 -14.55 16.92 -3.11
CA PRO A 162 -14.50 16.67 -1.67
C PRO A 162 -14.09 15.23 -1.30
N ARG A 163 -13.42 15.09 -0.14
CA ARG A 163 -13.01 13.79 0.44
C ARG A 163 -14.20 12.84 0.36
N THR A 164 -14.03 11.70 -0.33
CA THR A 164 -15.08 10.76 -0.79
C THR A 164 -16.34 10.78 0.08
N PRO A 165 -17.55 10.95 -0.49
CA PRO A 165 -18.82 10.91 0.25
C PRO A 165 -19.28 9.49 0.62
N HIS A 166 -18.43 8.48 0.41
CA HIS A 166 -18.83 7.07 0.45
C HIS A 166 -18.47 6.45 1.79
N ASP A 167 -19.49 5.94 2.49
CA ASP A 167 -19.32 5.06 3.64
C ASP A 167 -18.57 3.77 3.25
N PRO A 168 -17.98 3.04 4.22
CA PRO A 168 -17.22 1.81 3.97
C PRO A 168 -17.90 0.77 3.06
N ASP A 169 -19.23 0.79 2.99
CA ASP A 169 -20.06 -0.15 2.21
C ASP A 169 -20.53 0.40 0.83
N ALA A 170 -20.12 1.62 0.45
CA ALA A 170 -20.67 2.33 -0.71
C ALA A 170 -19.79 2.27 -1.98
N TRP A 171 -18.88 1.29 -2.09
CA TRP A 171 -18.01 1.04 -3.26
C TRP A 171 -18.18 -0.36 -3.85
#